data_AF-A0A8K0DLD0-F1
#
_entry.id   AF-A0A8K0DLD0-F1
#
_cell.length_a   1.000
_cell.length_b   1.000
_cell.length_c   1.000
_cell.angle_alpha   90.00
_cell.angle_beta   90.00
_cell.angle_gamma   90.00
#
_symmetry.space_group_name_H-M   'P 1'
#
loop_
_entity.id
_entity.type
_entity.pdbx_description
1 polymer ?
#
loop_
_entity_poly.entity_id
_entity_poly.type
_entity_poly.pdbx_seq_one_letter_code
_entity_poly.pdbx_strand_id
1 'polypeptide(L)'
;MIGPPNPVSNLRPIIRQRLLHETPLQQRLRELQDETQAWNEEFWSEHNTRFIKEKESYIKSHLNPNDERKTLTADEMSEFYKAFLDHNWKTHVKYNFEWYSRNFTLLFLALKVNLGFTR
;
A
#
# COMPACT_ATOMS: atom_id res chain seq x y z
N MET A 1 15.21 -13.23 -7.12
CA MET A 1 15.43 -13.19 -5.65
C MET A 1 14.42 -12.22 -5.07
N ILE A 2 13.59 -12.64 -4.11
CA ILE A 2 12.56 -11.77 -3.52
C ILE A 2 13.16 -11.11 -2.28
N GLY A 3 13.28 -9.78 -2.28
CA GLY A 3 13.81 -9.01 -1.15
C GLY A 3 12.85 -8.97 0.05
N PRO A 4 13.33 -8.53 1.23
CA PRO A 4 12.45 -8.25 2.36
C PRO A 4 11.42 -7.18 2.00
N PRO A 5 10.24 -7.16 2.66
CA PRO A 5 9.30 -6.07 2.52
C PRO A 5 9.93 -4.75 3.00
N ASN A 6 9.45 -3.63 2.45
CA ASN A 6 9.80 -2.30 2.94
C ASN A 6 9.35 -2.16 4.41
N PRO A 7 10.22 -1.68 5.31
CA PRO A 7 9.92 -1.62 6.74
C PRO A 7 8.80 -0.65 7.13
N VAL A 8 8.44 0.30 6.26
CA VAL A 8 7.38 1.30 6.51
C VAL A 8 6.08 0.87 5.83
N SER A 9 6.09 0.67 4.51
CA SER A 9 4.88 0.32 3.75
C SER A 9 4.44 -1.13 3.94
N ASN A 10 5.35 -2.02 4.37
CA ASN A 10 5.20 -3.48 4.37
C ASN A 10 4.99 -4.11 2.99
N LEU A 11 5.14 -3.34 1.91
CA LEU A 11 5.04 -3.85 0.55
C LEU A 11 6.38 -4.43 0.08
N ARG A 12 6.32 -5.41 -0.82
CA ARG A 12 7.52 -5.97 -1.43
C ARG A 12 7.94 -5.13 -2.63
N PRO A 13 9.23 -4.77 -2.75
CA PRO A 13 9.72 -4.06 -3.92
C PRO A 13 9.64 -4.97 -5.16
N ILE A 14 9.19 -4.39 -6.28
CA ILE A 14 9.11 -5.08 -7.56
C ILE A 14 10.25 -4.57 -8.44
N ILE A 15 11.18 -5.46 -8.79
CA ILE A 15 12.25 -5.15 -9.74
C ILE A 15 11.79 -5.65 -11.11
N ARG A 16 11.57 -4.72 -12.04
CA ARG A 16 11.18 -5.04 -13.42
C ARG A 16 12.42 -5.09 -14.31
N GLN A 17 12.47 -6.10 -15.17
CA GLN A 17 13.45 -6.14 -16.24
C GLN A 17 13.09 -5.10 -17.29
N ARG A 18 14.04 -4.25 -17.65
CA ARG A 18 13.92 -3.35 -18.80
C ARG A 18 14.49 -4.03 -20.03
N LEU A 19 13.70 -4.12 -21.10
CA LEU A 19 14.19 -4.67 -22.37
C LEU A 19 14.97 -3.57 -23.12
N LEU A 20 16.02 -3.94 -23.87
CA LEU A 20 16.78 -2.95 -24.66
C LEU A 20 15.94 -2.34 -25.80
N HIS A 21 15.00 -3.11 -26.36
CA HIS A 21 14.20 -2.72 -27.52
C HIS A 21 12.71 -2.80 -27.19
N GLU A 22 12.25 -1.99 -26.22
CA GLU A 22 10.83 -1.86 -25.90
C GLU A 22 10.10 -1.17 -27.07
N THR A 23 8.99 -1.77 -27.53
CA THR A 23 8.02 -1.03 -28.33
C THR A 23 7.43 0.10 -27.49
N PRO A 24 6.89 1.18 -28.10
CA PRO A 24 6.26 2.27 -27.34
C PRO A 24 5.17 1.79 -26.37
N LEU A 25 4.43 0.75 -26.74
CA LEU A 25 3.38 0.17 -25.91
C LEU A 25 3.94 -0.61 -24.71
N GLN A 26 5.03 -1.37 -24.89
CA GLN A 26 5.74 -2.05 -23.81
C GLN A 26 6.37 -1.05 -22.84
N GLN A 27 7.00 0.00 -23.37
CA GLN A 27 7.56 1.09 -22.56
C GLN A 27 6.46 1.75 -21.72
N ARG A 28 5.33 2.09 -22.35
CA ARG A 28 4.18 2.69 -21.66
C ARG A 28 3.63 1.78 -20.56
N LEU A 29 3.57 0.47 -20.80
CA LEU A 29 3.15 -0.51 -19.80
C LEU A 29 4.09 -0.49 -18.60
N ARG A 30 5.40 -0.62 -18.84
CA ARG A 30 6.41 -0.62 -17.77
C ARG A 30 6.33 0.67 -16.94
N GLU A 31 6.27 1.83 -17.59
CA GLU A 31 6.22 3.13 -16.91
C GLU A 31 4.95 3.26 -16.05
N LEU A 32 3.79 2.85 -16.55
CA LEU A 32 2.55 2.90 -15.78
C LEU A 32 2.57 1.90 -14.60
N GLN A 33 3.23 0.75 -14.76
CA GLN A 33 3.43 -0.21 -13.68
C GLN A 33 4.36 0.34 -12.60
N ASP A 34 5.43 1.02 -12.99
CA ASP A 34 6.38 1.66 -12.07
C ASP A 34 5.70 2.82 -11.33
N GLU A 35 4.94 3.67 -12.03
CA GLU A 35 4.14 4.74 -11.44
C GLU A 35 3.10 4.20 -10.45
N THR A 36 2.36 3.16 -10.83
CA THR A 36 1.35 2.53 -9.96
C THR A 36 1.99 1.92 -8.71
N GLN A 37 3.17 1.30 -8.85
CA GLN A 37 3.90 0.77 -7.70
C GLN A 37 4.39 1.89 -6.78
N ALA A 38 4.95 2.97 -7.33
CA ALA A 38 5.41 4.11 -6.55
C ALA A 38 4.26 4.77 -5.76
N TRP A 39 3.12 4.98 -6.41
CA TRP A 39 1.92 5.50 -5.77
C TRP A 39 1.41 4.59 -4.63
N ASN A 40 1.40 3.27 -4.85
CA ASN A 40 1.01 2.30 -3.84
C ASN A 40 1.97 2.31 -2.64
N GLU A 41 3.28 2.37 -2.91
CA GLU A 41 4.34 2.47 -1.90
C GLU A 41 4.20 3.72 -1.03
N GLU A 42 3.97 4.87 -1.66
CA GLU A 42 3.78 6.15 -0.99
C GLU A 42 2.55 6.11 -0.08
N PHE A 43 1.41 5.66 -0.61
CA PHE A 43 0.17 5.56 0.16
C PHE A 43 0.34 4.71 1.43
N TRP A 44 0.89 3.51 1.32
CA TRP A 44 1.05 2.62 2.46
C TRP A 44 2.15 3.08 3.41
N SER A 45 3.19 3.75 2.91
CA SER A 45 4.21 4.36 3.77
C SER A 45 3.59 5.43 4.69
N GLU A 46 2.82 6.34 4.11
CA GLU A 46 2.14 7.40 4.87
C GLU A 46 1.07 6.86 5.81
N HIS A 47 0.27 5.91 5.33
CA HIS A 47 -0.79 5.28 6.11
C HIS A 47 -0.22 4.54 7.32
N ASN A 48 0.78 3.69 7.13
CA ASN A 48 1.38 2.91 8.23
C ASN A 48 2.11 3.81 9.23
N THR A 49 2.76 4.88 8.75
CA THR A 49 3.40 5.86 9.64
C THR A 49 2.38 6.51 10.58
N ARG A 50 1.23 6.94 10.06
CA ARG A 50 0.13 7.49 10.88
C ARG A 50 -0.42 6.44 11.84
N PHE A 51 -0.70 5.24 11.34
CA PHE A 51 -1.20 4.14 12.16
C PHE A 51 -0.29 3.85 13.36
N ILE A 52 1.03 3.71 13.14
CA ILE A 52 1.99 3.45 14.22
C ILE A 52 1.97 4.59 15.24
N LYS A 53 2.00 5.84 14.78
CA LYS A 53 1.99 7.01 15.66
C LYS A 53 0.71 7.09 16.52
N GLU A 54 -0.45 6.91 15.90
CA GLU A 54 -1.74 6.96 16.58
C GLU A 54 -1.90 5.77 17.55
N LYS A 55 -1.45 4.58 17.15
CA LYS A 55 -1.42 3.39 18.00
C LYS A 55 -0.55 3.61 19.24
N GLU A 56 0.66 4.15 19.08
CA GLU A 56 1.52 4.46 20.21
C GLU A 56 0.91 5.50 21.15
N SER A 57 0.27 6.52 20.58
CA SER A 57 -0.45 7.54 21.36
C SER A 57 -1.60 6.92 22.16
N TYR A 58 -2.38 6.04 21.53
CA TYR A 58 -3.50 5.35 22.17
C TYR A 58 -3.00 4.47 23.32
N ILE A 59 -1.95 3.68 23.10
CA ILE A 59 -1.35 2.85 24.15
C ILE A 59 -0.87 3.71 25.33
N LYS A 60 -0.15 4.81 25.05
CA LYS A 60 0.36 5.71 26.10
C LYS A 60 -0.75 6.38 26.90
N SER A 61 -1.89 6.70 26.29
CA SER A 61 -2.99 7.36 27.00
C SER A 61 -3.87 6.41 27.82
N HIS A 62 -3.84 5.11 27.53
CA HIS A 62 -4.67 4.11 28.22
C HIS A 62 -3.88 3.24 29.21
N LEU A 63 -2.54 3.26 29.15
CA LEU A 63 -1.71 2.66 30.19
C LEU A 63 -1.63 3.58 31.41
N ASN A 64 -2.11 3.08 32.55
CA ASN A 64 -1.93 3.76 33.83
C ASN A 64 -0.47 3.62 34.30
N PRO A 65 0.19 4.70 34.74
CA PRO A 65 1.59 4.64 35.19
C PRO A 65 1.80 3.82 36.46
N ASN A 66 0.71 3.56 37.21
CA ASN A 66 0.71 2.72 38.41
C ASN A 66 0.31 1.26 38.14
N ASP A 67 0.03 0.91 36.88
CA ASP A 67 -0.35 -0.44 36.49
C ASP A 67 0.90 -1.25 36.13
N GLU A 68 1.03 -2.47 36.65
CA GLU A 68 2.15 -3.36 36.32
C GLU A 68 2.08 -3.87 34.86
N ARG A 69 0.92 -3.69 34.22
CA ARG A 69 0.68 -4.06 32.81
C ARG A 69 1.49 -3.19 31.86
N LYS A 70 2.28 -3.84 31.00
CA LYS A 70 3.11 -3.19 29.97
C LYS A 70 2.40 -3.02 28.62
N THR A 71 1.22 -3.61 28.45
CA THR A 71 0.46 -3.63 27.19
C THR A 71 -1.04 -3.66 27.44
N LEU A 72 -1.82 -3.06 26.54
CA LEU A 72 -3.28 -3.16 26.54
C LEU A 72 -3.74 -4.57 26.15
N THR A 73 -4.92 -4.95 26.62
CA THR A 73 -5.62 -6.18 26.24
C THR A 73 -6.11 -6.10 24.79
N ALA A 74 -6.48 -7.25 24.23
CA ALA A 74 -7.02 -7.31 22.87
C ALA A 74 -8.33 -6.52 22.73
N ASP A 75 -9.19 -6.54 23.75
CA ASP A 75 -10.46 -5.82 23.74
C ASP A 75 -10.25 -4.31 23.76
N GLU A 76 -9.36 -3.80 24.62
CA GLU A 76 -8.97 -2.39 24.64
C GLU A 76 -8.34 -1.96 23.29
N MET A 77 -7.46 -2.79 22.73
CA MET A 77 -6.89 -2.51 21.40
C MET A 77 -7.93 -2.55 20.28
N SER A 78 -9.01 -3.32 20.41
CA SER A 78 -10.06 -3.43 19.40
C SER A 78 -10.80 -2.12 19.20
N GLU A 79 -10.97 -1.32 20.26
CA GLU A 79 -11.57 0.01 20.19
C GLU A 79 -10.75 0.95 19.33
N PHE A 80 -9.43 0.96 19.52
CA PHE A 80 -8.50 1.70 18.66
C PHE A 80 -8.61 1.27 17.21
N TYR A 81 -8.56 -0.04 16.94
CA TYR A 81 -8.60 -0.53 15.56
C TYR A 81 -9.90 -0.14 14.85
N LYS A 82 -11.03 -0.27 15.53
CA LYS A 82 -12.32 0.16 14.99
C LYS A 82 -12.34 1.66 14.72
N ALA A 83 -11.95 2.49 15.70
CA ALA A 83 -11.94 3.94 15.55
C ALA A 83 -11.02 4.40 14.41
N PHE A 84 -9.84 3.81 14.28
CA PHE A 84 -8.90 4.10 13.20
C PHE A 84 -9.49 3.75 11.83
N LEU A 85 -10.12 2.58 11.70
CA LEU A 85 -10.77 2.16 10.46
C LEU A 85 -11.95 3.07 10.09
N ASP A 86 -12.80 3.42 11.05
CA ASP A 86 -13.94 4.30 10.84
C ASP A 86 -13.49 5.70 10.40
N HIS A 87 -12.45 6.25 11.05
CA HIS A 87 -11.90 7.55 10.70
C HIS A 87 -11.28 7.57 9.29
N ASN A 88 -10.61 6.48 8.90
CA ASN A 88 -9.91 6.38 7.63
C ASN A 88 -10.75 5.75 6.50
N TRP A 89 -12.00 5.37 6.76
CA TRP A 89 -12.87 4.66 5.82
C TRP A 89 -12.92 5.30 4.43
N LYS A 90 -13.17 6.61 4.36
CA LYS A 90 -13.24 7.34 3.07
C LYS A 90 -11.93 7.28 2.30
N THR A 91 -10.79 7.39 3.00
CA THR A 91 -9.46 7.27 2.42
C THR A 91 -9.24 5.86 1.86
N HIS A 92 -9.65 4.81 2.59
CA HIS A 92 -9.51 3.42 2.16
C HIS A 92 -10.38 3.12 0.93
N VAL A 93 -11.62 3.60 0.90
CA VAL A 93 -12.51 3.46 -0.25
C VAL A 93 -11.92 4.15 -1.47
N LYS A 94 -11.43 5.39 -1.32
CA LYS A 94 -10.79 6.13 -2.42
C LYS A 94 -9.54 5.42 -2.93
N TYR A 95 -8.68 4.94 -2.02
CA TYR A 95 -7.50 4.16 -2.37
C TYR A 95 -7.88 2.89 -3.14
N ASN A 96 -8.83 2.11 -2.64
CA ASN A 96 -9.26 0.87 -3.31
C ASN A 96 -9.82 1.15 -4.71
N PHE A 97 -10.64 2.19 -4.86
CA PHE A 97 -11.15 2.59 -6.16
C PHE A 97 -10.02 2.94 -7.15
N GLU A 98 -9.07 3.76 -6.74
CA GLU A 98 -7.91 4.14 -7.56
C GLU A 98 -7.03 2.92 -7.87
N TRP A 99 -6.81 2.04 -6.89
CA TRP A 99 -6.06 0.80 -7.05
C TRP A 99 -6.70 -0.10 -8.11
N TYR A 100 -8.01 -0.31 -8.06
CA TYR A 100 -8.71 -1.10 -9.07
C TYR A 100 -8.66 -0.44 -10.45
N SER A 101 -8.87 0.88 -10.54
CA SER A 101 -8.81 1.63 -11.79
C SER A 101 -7.44 1.49 -12.49
N ARG A 102 -6.35 1.69 -11.73
CA ARG A 102 -4.97 1.53 -12.20
C ARG A 102 -4.69 0.11 -12.65
N ASN A 103 -5.07 -0.89 -11.85
CA ASN A 103 -4.85 -2.30 -12.19
C ASN A 103 -5.66 -2.74 -13.42
N PHE A 104 -6.90 -2.28 -13.57
CA PHE A 104 -7.69 -2.57 -14.76
C PHE A 104 -7.06 -1.97 -16.03
N THR A 105 -6.59 -0.72 -15.94
CA THR A 105 -5.85 -0.07 -17.03
C THR A 105 -4.58 -0.84 -17.38
N LEU A 106 -3.82 -1.29 -16.38
CA LEU A 106 -2.61 -2.11 -16.56
C LEU A 106 -2.92 -3.46 -17.22
N LEU A 107 -3.98 -4.14 -16.79
CA LEU A 107 -4.41 -5.41 -17.38
C LEU A 107 -4.77 -5.24 -18.85
N PHE A 108 -5.53 -4.19 -19.18
CA PHE A 108 -5.88 -3.89 -20.56
C PHE A 108 -4.65 -3.59 -21.42
N LEU A 109 -3.72 -2.79 -20.91
CA LEU A 109 -2.49 -2.44 -21.62
C LEU A 109 -1.58 -3.67 -21.81
N ALA A 110 -1.46 -4.52 -20.79
CA ALA A 110 -0.76 -5.80 -20.87
C ALA A 110 -1.39 -6.74 -21.91
N LEU A 111 -2.71 -6.78 -21.98
CA LEU A 111 -3.42 -7.55 -23.00
C LEU A 111 -3.10 -7.03 -24.41
N LYS A 112 -3.08 -5.70 -24.60
CA LYS A 112 -2.73 -5.10 -25.91
C LYS A 112 -1.31 -5.41 -26.35
N VAL A 113 -0.35 -5.40 -25.42
CA VAL A 113 1.05 -5.80 -25.66
C VAL A 113 1.12 -7.27 -26.06
N ASN A 114 0.43 -8.16 -25.34
CA ASN A 114 0.47 -9.60 -25.59
C ASN A 114 -0.21 -10.01 -26.89
N LEU A 115 -1.35 -9.38 -27.24
CA LEU A 115 -2.09 -9.67 -28.46
C LEU A 115 -1.45 -9.06 -29.72
N GLY A 116 -0.32 -8.35 -29.59
CA GLY A 116 0.40 -7.81 -30.73
C GLY A 116 -0.39 -6.76 -31.49
N PHE A 117 -1.18 -5.91 -30.81
CA PHE A 117 -1.71 -4.65 -31.37
C PHE A 117 -0.58 -3.62 -31.64
N THR A 118 0.58 -4.13 -32.04
CA THR A 118 1.82 -3.47 -32.42
C THR A 118 2.11 -3.74 -33.91
N ARG A 119 1.06 -3.80 -34.74
CA ARG A 119 1.17 -3.65 -36.19
C ARG A 119 0.89 -2.21 -36.58
#